data_AF-A0A9J7ZLN1-F1
#
_entry.id   AF-A0A9J7ZLN1-F1
#
_cell.length_a   1.000
_cell.length_b   1.000
_cell.length_c   1.000
_cell.angle_alpha   90.00
_cell.angle_beta   90.00
_cell.angle_gamma   90.00
#
_symmetry.space_group_name_H-M   'P 1'
#
loop_
_entity.id
_entity.type
_entity.pdbx_description
1 polymer ?
#
loop_
_entity_poly.entity_id
_entity_poly.type
_entity_poly.pdbx_seq_one_letter_code
_entity_poly.pdbx_strand_id
1 'polypeptide(L)'
;MHCCLSSAHCDEIGLIPCPEARYNRSPIVLVENKLGVESWCVKFLLPYVHNKLLLYRQRKQWLDREALVDITCTLLLLNPDFTTAWNVRKELMQCGVLNPEKDLYLGKLALSKHPKSPETWIHRRWVLQWLQKECSPSGQEPKDQAEPRGDTVRRRQCERLQRALQEEMRVCADAAGRYPSNYNAWSHRIWILQNMAKGNLKVLHDELSSTRLWVSMHVSDHSGFHYRQHLLKALARELSQAGETELHPTQQPNGESTAGASDDNHHNDVIPQIFDEEMELCTDLIESYPGHETLWCHRRHVFYLWHQWRREHLQGAGSQSPPLTHTDVLLSEEPCDEASASQAMDIDCVLDRSKHGSYTQDIKRLKRGPLLPHPGLPSEHTFVSEILTGCRSPEQSRFAIAYRKWLDSVIGQ
;
A
#
# COMPACT_ATOMS: atom_id res chain seq x y z
N MET A 1 -18.69 22.87 -7.68
CA MET A 1 -17.94 21.61 -7.52
C MET A 1 -18.64 20.67 -6.54
N HIS A 2 -18.88 21.07 -5.29
CA HIS A 2 -19.55 20.21 -4.30
C HIS A 2 -20.94 19.67 -4.75
N CYS A 3 -21.76 20.48 -5.44
CA CYS A 3 -23.02 20.01 -6.01
C CYS A 3 -22.84 18.89 -7.04
N CYS A 4 -21.78 18.92 -7.86
CA CYS A 4 -21.48 17.86 -8.83
C CYS A 4 -21.12 16.55 -8.11
N LEU A 5 -20.35 16.66 -7.03
CA LEU A 5 -19.98 15.51 -6.19
C LEU A 5 -21.18 14.91 -5.43
N SER A 6 -22.23 15.70 -5.23
CA SER A 6 -23.46 15.26 -4.57
C SER A 6 -24.49 14.66 -5.54
N SER A 7 -24.34 14.88 -6.85
CA SER A 7 -25.31 14.49 -7.88
C SER A 7 -24.82 13.39 -8.82
N ALA A 8 -23.52 13.10 -8.86
CA ALA A 8 -22.93 12.06 -9.68
C ALA A 8 -21.76 11.36 -8.97
N HIS A 9 -21.54 10.08 -9.31
CA HIS A 9 -20.33 9.37 -8.91
C HIS A 9 -19.18 9.84 -9.81
N CYS A 10 -18.32 10.69 -9.25
CA CYS A 10 -17.11 11.15 -9.91
C CYS A 10 -15.96 10.25 -9.47
N ASP A 11 -15.18 9.77 -10.43
CA ASP A 11 -14.03 8.90 -10.15
C ASP A 11 -12.72 9.67 -10.19
N GLU A 12 -12.70 10.82 -10.87
CA GLU A 12 -11.49 11.60 -11.10
C GLU A 12 -11.79 13.08 -11.37
N ILE A 13 -10.88 13.94 -10.94
CA ILE A 13 -10.84 15.37 -11.26
C ILE A 13 -9.67 15.70 -12.19
N GLY A 14 -9.87 16.66 -13.09
CA GLY A 14 -8.84 17.13 -14.02
C GLY A 14 -8.90 18.63 -14.27
N LEU A 15 -7.78 19.20 -14.73
CA LEU A 15 -7.76 20.56 -15.27
C LEU A 15 -7.92 20.48 -16.79
N ILE A 16 -8.86 21.25 -17.33
CA ILE A 16 -9.05 21.39 -18.77
C ILE A 16 -8.24 22.61 -19.23
N PRO A 17 -7.25 22.45 -20.12
CA PRO A 17 -6.52 23.58 -20.69
C PRO A 17 -7.46 24.51 -21.44
N CYS A 18 -7.73 25.68 -20.85
CA CYS A 18 -8.63 26.70 -21.37
C CYS A 18 -8.14 28.05 -20.83
N PRO A 19 -7.44 28.88 -21.63
CA PRO A 19 -6.79 30.10 -21.13
C PRO A 19 -7.78 31.23 -20.83
N GLU A 20 -8.94 31.24 -21.50
CA GLU A 20 -9.96 32.29 -21.41
C GLU A 20 -11.36 31.69 -21.34
N ALA A 21 -12.28 32.41 -20.71
CA ALA A 21 -13.69 32.00 -20.63
C ALA A 21 -14.33 32.06 -22.03
N ARG A 22 -14.89 30.93 -22.48
CA ARG A 22 -15.59 30.85 -23.76
C ARG A 22 -17.08 30.68 -23.51
N TYR A 23 -17.88 31.62 -24.02
CA TYR A 23 -19.34 31.63 -23.90
C TYR A 23 -19.86 31.77 -22.46
N ASN A 24 -21.18 31.92 -22.32
CA ASN A 24 -21.85 31.93 -21.01
C ASN A 24 -22.01 30.50 -20.48
N ARG A 25 -20.89 29.85 -20.15
CA ARG A 25 -20.83 28.49 -19.62
C ARG A 25 -20.03 28.43 -18.31
N SER A 26 -20.42 27.51 -17.43
CA SER A 26 -19.68 27.21 -16.21
C SER A 26 -18.29 26.62 -16.55
N PRO A 27 -17.22 27.02 -15.84
CA PRO A 27 -15.90 26.39 -16.00
C PRO A 27 -15.82 24.99 -15.40
N ILE A 28 -16.89 24.54 -14.72
CA ILE A 28 -17.02 23.19 -14.18
C ILE A 28 -17.73 22.33 -15.20
N VAL A 29 -17.02 21.35 -15.74
CA VAL A 29 -17.49 20.45 -16.80
C VAL A 29 -17.53 19.04 -16.25
N LEU A 30 -18.70 18.41 -16.26
CA LEU A 30 -18.87 17.01 -15.90
C LEU A 30 -19.14 16.21 -17.17
N VAL A 31 -18.25 15.28 -17.50
CA VAL A 31 -18.42 14.33 -18.61
C VAL A 31 -18.32 12.94 -18.04
N GLU A 32 -19.40 12.15 -18.17
CA GLU A 32 -19.51 10.84 -17.52
C GLU A 32 -19.19 10.94 -16.02
N ASN A 33 -18.15 10.24 -15.55
CA ASN A 33 -17.70 10.25 -14.16
C ASN A 33 -16.46 11.14 -13.93
N LYS A 34 -16.16 12.05 -14.86
CA LYS A 34 -14.94 12.90 -14.82
C LYS A 34 -15.30 14.36 -14.61
N LEU A 35 -14.77 14.96 -13.55
CA LEU A 35 -14.98 16.37 -13.22
C LEU A 35 -13.81 17.22 -13.72
N GLY A 36 -14.02 17.93 -14.82
CA GLY A 36 -13.09 18.90 -15.37
C GLY A 36 -13.29 20.30 -14.81
N VAL A 37 -12.19 21.01 -14.58
CA VAL A 37 -12.17 22.43 -14.21
C VAL A 37 -11.35 23.18 -15.25
N GLU A 38 -11.98 24.10 -15.98
CA GLU A 38 -11.29 24.93 -16.96
C GLU A 38 -10.23 25.83 -16.31
N SER A 39 -9.02 25.84 -16.87
CA SER A 39 -7.87 26.48 -16.22
C SER A 39 -8.01 28.00 -16.01
N TRP A 40 -8.76 28.70 -16.87
CA TRP A 40 -8.92 30.15 -16.78
C TRP A 40 -9.52 30.60 -15.45
N CYS A 41 -10.39 29.79 -14.83
CA CYS A 41 -11.07 30.18 -13.61
C CYS A 41 -10.20 29.96 -12.37
N VAL A 42 -9.20 29.07 -12.42
CA VAL A 42 -8.40 28.66 -11.25
C VAL A 42 -7.66 29.84 -10.64
N LYS A 43 -7.10 30.73 -11.47
CA LYS A 43 -6.39 31.95 -11.02
C LYS A 43 -7.27 32.94 -10.25
N PHE A 44 -8.59 32.85 -10.38
CA PHE A 44 -9.54 33.66 -9.63
C PHE A 44 -10.17 32.88 -8.48
N LEU A 45 -10.58 31.64 -8.76
CA LEU A 45 -11.29 30.78 -7.84
C LEU A 45 -10.42 30.39 -6.64
N LEU A 46 -9.17 29.98 -6.88
CA LEU A 46 -8.28 29.52 -5.81
C LEU A 46 -7.97 30.64 -4.80
N PRO A 47 -7.52 31.85 -5.20
CA PRO A 47 -7.32 32.95 -4.26
C PRO A 47 -8.60 33.37 -3.53
N TYR A 48 -9.75 33.34 -4.22
CA TYR A 48 -11.04 33.68 -3.60
C TYR A 48 -11.40 32.71 -2.47
N VAL A 49 -11.41 31.41 -2.72
CA VAL A 49 -11.78 30.41 -1.69
C VAL A 49 -10.73 30.32 -0.59
N HIS A 50 -9.45 30.49 -0.92
CA HIS A 50 -8.35 30.55 0.03
C HIS A 50 -8.52 31.72 1.01
N ASN A 51 -8.67 32.94 0.50
CA ASN A 51 -8.83 34.14 1.34
C ASN A 51 -10.10 34.08 2.18
N LYS A 52 -11.20 33.58 1.62
CA LYS A 52 -12.47 33.42 2.34
C LYS A 52 -12.32 32.47 3.54
N LEU A 53 -11.60 31.37 3.38
CA LEU A 53 -11.31 30.44 4.47
C LEU A 53 -10.38 31.05 5.53
N LEU A 54 -9.38 31.82 5.11
CA LEU A 54 -8.48 32.53 6.04
C LEU A 54 -9.21 33.60 6.84
N LEU A 55 -10.10 34.40 6.22
CA LEU A 55 -10.90 35.40 6.92
C LEU A 55 -11.83 34.75 7.95
N TYR A 56 -12.39 33.59 7.64
CA TYR A 56 -13.12 32.78 8.61
C TYR A 56 -12.24 32.34 9.78
N ARG A 57 -11.04 31.78 9.51
CA ARG A 57 -10.10 31.38 10.57
C ARG A 57 -9.64 32.55 11.43
N GLN A 58 -9.47 33.72 10.84
CA GLN A 58 -9.14 34.97 11.54
C GLN A 58 -10.34 35.63 12.24
N ARG A 59 -11.54 35.02 12.17
CA ARG A 59 -12.80 35.56 12.73
C ARG A 59 -13.17 36.94 12.17
N LYS A 60 -12.70 37.27 10.97
CA LYS A 60 -13.00 38.54 10.27
C LYS A 60 -14.24 38.43 9.39
N GLN A 61 -14.63 37.21 9.01
CA GLN A 61 -15.81 36.94 8.22
C GLN A 61 -16.50 35.68 8.73
N TRP A 62 -17.81 35.76 8.97
CA TRP A 62 -18.59 34.60 9.34
C TRP A 62 -18.99 33.78 8.10
N LEU A 63 -18.99 32.46 8.24
CA LEU A 63 -19.48 31.50 7.25
C LEU A 63 -20.33 30.47 7.97
N ASP A 64 -21.48 30.13 7.41
CA ASP A 64 -22.27 29.01 7.91
C ASP A 64 -21.55 27.67 7.64
N ARG A 65 -22.06 26.62 8.27
CA ARG A 65 -21.47 25.27 8.23
C ARG A 65 -21.48 24.67 6.82
N GLU A 66 -22.53 24.89 6.04
CA GLU A 66 -22.64 24.37 4.67
C GLU A 66 -21.67 25.11 3.73
N ALA A 67 -21.57 26.44 3.87
CA ALA A 67 -20.60 27.26 3.14
C ALA A 67 -19.16 26.84 3.45
N LEU A 68 -18.85 26.45 4.69
CA LEU A 68 -17.54 25.91 5.04
C LEU A 68 -17.27 24.56 4.35
N VAL A 69 -18.27 23.67 4.28
CA VAL A 69 -18.16 22.40 3.53
C VAL A 69 -17.86 22.69 2.06
N ASP A 70 -18.58 23.61 1.43
CA ASP A 70 -18.44 23.97 0.02
C ASP A 70 -17.07 24.61 -0.31
N ILE A 71 -16.66 25.58 0.51
CA ILE A 71 -15.39 26.31 0.32
C ILE A 71 -14.21 25.37 0.53
N THR A 72 -14.22 24.57 1.59
CA THR A 72 -13.12 23.62 1.85
C THR A 72 -13.09 22.50 0.80
N CYS A 73 -14.23 22.01 0.33
CA CYS A 73 -14.29 21.06 -0.78
C CYS A 73 -13.63 21.64 -2.04
N THR A 74 -14.06 22.82 -2.46
CA THR A 74 -13.51 23.48 -3.67
C THR A 74 -12.01 23.74 -3.53
N LEU A 75 -11.58 24.22 -2.36
CA LEU A 75 -10.17 24.51 -2.09
C LEU A 75 -9.31 23.24 -2.13
N LEU A 76 -9.77 22.14 -1.55
CA LEU A 76 -9.01 20.88 -1.49
C LEU A 76 -8.96 20.12 -2.83
N LEU A 77 -9.96 20.29 -3.69
CA LEU A 77 -9.89 19.78 -5.08
C LEU A 77 -8.85 20.54 -5.94
N LEU A 78 -8.55 21.80 -5.58
CA LEU A 78 -7.58 22.64 -6.28
C LEU A 78 -6.18 22.59 -5.65
N ASN A 79 -6.11 22.55 -4.33
CA ASN A 79 -4.87 22.51 -3.54
C ASN A 79 -5.07 21.60 -2.30
N PRO A 80 -4.82 20.29 -2.44
CA PRO A 80 -5.03 19.34 -1.35
C PRO A 80 -3.97 19.41 -0.24
N ASP A 81 -2.87 20.12 -0.45
CA ASP A 81 -1.83 20.31 0.56
C ASP A 81 -2.10 21.50 1.51
N PHE A 82 -3.32 22.03 1.48
CA PHE A 82 -3.72 23.08 2.40
C PHE A 82 -4.28 22.52 3.72
N THR A 83 -3.38 22.25 4.67
CA THR A 83 -3.67 21.66 6.00
C THR A 83 -4.83 22.35 6.73
N THR A 84 -4.90 23.68 6.68
CA THR A 84 -5.96 24.45 7.37
C THR A 84 -7.35 24.07 6.89
N ALA A 85 -7.53 23.78 5.59
CA ALA A 85 -8.81 23.32 5.05
C ALA A 85 -9.16 21.93 5.56
N TRP A 86 -8.21 20.98 5.56
CA TRP A 86 -8.44 19.67 6.18
C TRP A 86 -8.79 19.79 7.67
N ASN A 87 -8.16 20.70 8.41
CA ASN A 87 -8.47 20.91 9.82
C ASN A 87 -9.88 21.46 10.05
N VAL A 88 -10.37 22.37 9.19
CA VAL A 88 -11.78 22.82 9.26
C VAL A 88 -12.72 21.63 9.07
N ARG A 89 -12.40 20.73 8.15
CA ARG A 89 -13.23 19.55 7.87
C ARG A 89 -13.25 18.56 9.05
N LYS A 90 -12.11 18.36 9.72
CA LYS A 90 -12.04 17.61 11.00
C LYS A 90 -12.99 18.20 12.05
N GLU A 91 -12.99 19.53 12.23
CA GLU A 91 -13.90 20.21 13.16
C GLU A 91 -15.38 20.03 12.77
N LEU A 92 -15.69 20.14 11.47
CA LEU A 92 -17.05 19.92 10.96
C LEU A 92 -17.53 18.47 11.19
N MET A 93 -16.64 17.49 11.06
CA MET A 93 -16.94 16.09 11.38
C MET A 93 -17.20 15.90 12.88
N GLN A 94 -16.36 16.48 13.73
CA GLN A 94 -16.51 16.41 15.20
C GLN A 94 -17.84 17.03 15.67
N CYS A 95 -18.33 18.07 14.98
CA CYS A 95 -19.64 18.67 15.24
C CYS A 95 -20.82 17.93 14.57
N GLY A 96 -20.59 16.78 13.93
CA GLY A 96 -21.63 15.98 13.28
C GLY A 96 -22.20 16.57 11.98
N VAL A 97 -21.57 17.61 11.43
CA VAL A 97 -22.01 18.27 10.19
C VAL A 97 -21.57 17.47 8.97
N LEU A 98 -20.33 16.97 8.99
CA LEU A 98 -19.70 16.32 7.86
C LEU A 98 -19.60 14.81 8.10
N ASN A 99 -20.08 14.03 7.12
CA ASN A 99 -19.99 12.58 7.15
C ASN A 99 -18.56 12.10 6.79
N PRO A 100 -17.95 11.16 7.55
CA PRO A 100 -16.59 10.67 7.30
C PRO A 100 -16.40 10.03 5.91
N GLU A 101 -17.37 9.26 5.43
CA GLU A 101 -17.28 8.60 4.12
C GLU A 101 -17.28 9.61 2.97
N LYS A 102 -18.05 10.70 3.08
CA LYS A 102 -17.99 11.82 2.13
C LYS A 102 -16.61 12.47 2.12
N ASP A 103 -15.93 12.53 3.27
CA ASP A 103 -14.59 13.11 3.35
C ASP A 103 -13.50 12.20 2.81
N LEU A 104 -13.61 10.89 3.03
CA LEU A 104 -12.78 9.90 2.36
C LEU A 104 -12.96 9.95 0.83
N TYR A 105 -14.19 10.17 0.35
CA TYR A 105 -14.45 10.35 -1.07
C TYR A 105 -13.82 11.63 -1.63
N LEU A 106 -13.90 12.76 -0.92
CA LEU A 106 -13.18 13.98 -1.31
C LEU A 106 -11.67 13.75 -1.41
N GLY A 107 -11.08 13.06 -0.42
CA GLY A 107 -9.67 12.69 -0.46
C GLY A 107 -9.32 11.77 -1.64
N LYS A 108 -10.21 10.83 -2.01
CA LYS A 108 -10.01 9.94 -3.18
C LYS A 108 -9.93 10.75 -4.47
N LEU A 109 -10.84 11.71 -4.63
CA LEU A 109 -10.85 12.63 -5.78
C LEU A 109 -9.61 13.53 -5.81
N ALA A 110 -9.20 14.07 -4.67
CA ALA A 110 -7.96 14.85 -4.60
C ALA A 110 -6.74 14.02 -5.05
N LEU A 111 -6.65 12.76 -4.62
CA LEU A 111 -5.57 11.83 -5.00
C LEU A 111 -5.62 11.39 -6.46
N SER A 112 -6.74 11.53 -7.16
CA SER A 112 -6.79 11.24 -8.59
C SER A 112 -5.93 12.21 -9.40
N LYS A 113 -5.81 13.46 -8.93
CA LYS A 113 -4.99 14.50 -9.55
C LYS A 113 -3.67 14.75 -8.83
N HIS A 114 -3.64 14.60 -7.51
CA HIS A 114 -2.49 14.84 -6.66
C HIS A 114 -2.12 13.58 -5.85
N PRO A 115 -1.71 12.48 -6.52
CA PRO A 115 -1.53 11.17 -5.88
C PRO A 115 -0.47 11.13 -4.77
N LYS A 116 0.44 12.12 -4.75
CA LYS A 116 1.49 12.25 -3.72
C LYS A 116 1.13 13.16 -2.55
N SER A 117 -0.01 13.86 -2.56
CA SER A 117 -0.35 14.88 -1.56
C SER A 117 -0.21 14.33 -0.12
N PRO A 118 0.82 14.75 0.65
CA PRO A 118 1.06 14.21 1.98
C PRO A 118 -0.10 14.53 2.93
N GLU A 119 -0.63 15.75 2.87
CA GLU A 119 -1.71 16.20 3.73
C GLU A 119 -3.01 15.42 3.50
N THR A 120 -3.27 15.01 2.25
CA THR A 120 -4.42 14.16 1.96
C THR A 120 -4.29 12.82 2.68
N TRP A 121 -3.14 12.15 2.59
CA TRP A 121 -2.89 10.88 3.28
C TRP A 121 -2.92 11.03 4.81
N ILE A 122 -2.32 12.09 5.35
CA ILE A 122 -2.37 12.41 6.78
C ILE A 122 -3.81 12.59 7.26
N HIS A 123 -4.61 13.34 6.51
CA HIS A 123 -6.02 13.53 6.82
C HIS A 123 -6.82 12.23 6.72
N ARG A 124 -6.61 11.40 5.67
CA ARG A 124 -7.27 10.09 5.55
C ARG A 124 -7.03 9.20 6.77
N ARG A 125 -5.78 9.11 7.26
CA ARG A 125 -5.45 8.36 8.48
C ARG A 125 -6.27 8.83 9.68
N TRP A 126 -6.39 10.15 9.85
CA TRP A 126 -7.20 10.72 10.92
C TRP A 126 -8.68 10.34 10.80
N VAL A 127 -9.25 10.39 9.58
CA VAL A 127 -10.65 10.02 9.34
C VAL A 127 -10.90 8.53 9.61
N LEU A 128 -9.96 7.66 9.22
CA LEU A 128 -10.07 6.22 9.49
C LEU A 128 -9.97 5.89 10.98
N GLN A 129 -9.07 6.57 11.71
CA GLN A 129 -9.01 6.47 13.18
C GLN A 129 -10.31 6.97 13.83
N TRP A 130 -10.90 8.05 13.31
CA TRP A 130 -12.20 8.54 13.76
C TRP A 130 -13.30 7.49 13.56
N LEU A 131 -13.37 6.87 12.38
CA LEU A 131 -14.30 5.78 12.08
C LEU A 131 -14.14 4.58 13.02
N GLN A 132 -12.91 4.18 13.34
CA GLN A 132 -12.64 3.11 14.30
C GLN A 132 -13.14 3.47 15.70
N LYS A 133 -12.93 4.71 16.16
CA LYS A 133 -13.41 5.20 17.45
C LYS A 133 -14.93 5.23 17.54
N GLU A 134 -15.62 5.70 16.49
CA GLU A 134 -17.08 5.67 16.41
C GLU A 134 -17.65 4.24 16.44
N CYS A 135 -16.92 3.28 15.90
CA CYS A 135 -17.31 1.87 15.89
C CYS A 135 -16.91 1.12 17.17
N SER A 136 -16.08 1.72 18.03
CA SER A 136 -15.69 1.13 19.30
C SER A 136 -16.80 1.40 20.32
N PRO A 137 -17.23 0.40 21.11
CA PRO A 137 -18.24 0.61 22.13
C PRO A 137 -17.66 1.49 23.23
N SER A 138 -17.92 2.80 23.18
CA SER A 138 -17.59 3.70 24.28
C SER A 138 -18.61 3.51 25.41
N GLY A 139 -18.25 2.68 26.39
CA GLY A 139 -18.70 2.71 27.80
C GLY A 139 -20.07 3.31 28.13
N GLN A 140 -21.16 2.87 27.49
CA GLN A 140 -22.48 2.98 28.11
C GLN A 140 -22.61 1.78 29.04
N GLU A 141 -22.78 2.05 30.33
CA GLU A 141 -22.97 1.03 31.37
C GLU A 141 -24.01 -0.01 30.93
N PRO A 142 -23.80 -1.29 31.24
CA PRO A 142 -24.78 -2.32 30.97
C PRO A 142 -25.99 -2.06 31.87
N LYS A 143 -27.01 -1.37 31.36
CA LYS A 143 -28.35 -1.53 31.90
C LYS A 143 -28.89 -2.83 31.34
N ASP A 144 -28.89 -3.84 32.21
CA ASP A 144 -29.46 -5.15 32.03
C ASP A 144 -30.75 -5.11 31.23
N GLN A 145 -30.65 -5.56 29.97
CA GLN A 145 -31.72 -6.19 29.21
C GLN A 145 -31.11 -6.82 27.96
N ALA A 146 -31.06 -8.15 27.96
CA ALA A 146 -30.64 -8.96 26.84
C ALA A 146 -31.59 -8.76 25.65
N GLU A 147 -31.23 -7.85 24.72
CA GLU A 147 -31.87 -7.75 23.41
C GLU A 147 -30.93 -8.20 22.28
N PRO A 148 -31.45 -8.91 21.24
CA PRO A 148 -30.70 -9.28 20.03
C PRO A 148 -30.26 -8.10 19.14
N ARG A 149 -30.54 -6.84 19.54
CA ARG A 149 -30.13 -5.62 18.82
C ARG A 149 -28.64 -5.35 18.82
N GLY A 150 -27.93 -5.73 19.88
CA GLY A 150 -26.49 -5.47 20.05
C GLY A 150 -25.64 -6.10 18.94
N ASP A 151 -25.98 -7.33 18.55
CA ASP A 151 -25.27 -8.07 17.51
C ASP A 151 -25.45 -7.46 16.11
N THR A 152 -26.65 -6.99 15.78
CA THR A 152 -26.90 -6.31 14.51
C THR A 152 -26.14 -4.99 14.36
N VAL A 153 -26.00 -4.21 15.43
CA VAL A 153 -25.26 -2.93 15.40
C VAL A 153 -23.76 -3.19 15.25
N ARG A 154 -23.21 -4.12 16.05
CA ARG A 154 -21.80 -4.54 15.95
C ARG A 154 -21.45 -5.08 14.56
N ARG A 155 -22.33 -5.91 13.98
CA ARG A 155 -22.15 -6.43 12.62
C ARG A 155 -22.06 -5.30 11.59
N ARG A 156 -22.96 -4.32 11.64
CA ARG A 156 -22.94 -3.15 10.74
C ARG A 156 -21.67 -2.31 10.88
N GLN A 157 -21.18 -2.12 12.11
CA GLN A 157 -19.92 -1.41 12.35
C GLN A 157 -18.72 -2.16 11.78
N CYS A 158 -18.67 -3.48 11.95
CA CYS A 158 -17.64 -4.33 11.35
C CYS A 158 -17.67 -4.27 9.82
N GLU A 159 -18.85 -4.39 9.21
CA GLU A 159 -19.04 -4.25 7.76
C GLU A 159 -18.63 -2.85 7.25
N ARG A 160 -18.90 -1.80 8.01
CA ARG A 160 -18.48 -0.42 7.69
C ARG A 160 -16.96 -0.30 7.64
N LEU A 161 -16.26 -0.84 8.65
CA LEU A 161 -14.79 -0.84 8.70
C LEU A 161 -14.18 -1.71 7.61
N GLN A 162 -14.78 -2.86 7.31
CA GLN A 162 -14.32 -3.74 6.24
C GLN A 162 -14.45 -3.09 4.86
N ARG A 163 -15.57 -2.39 4.60
CA ARG A 163 -15.75 -1.61 3.36
C ARG A 163 -14.73 -0.48 3.25
N ALA A 164 -14.48 0.24 4.35
CA ALA A 164 -13.45 1.28 4.38
C ALA A 164 -12.06 0.70 4.07
N LEU A 165 -11.69 -0.41 4.71
CA LEU A 165 -10.42 -1.10 4.46
C LEU A 165 -10.27 -1.51 2.99
N GLN A 166 -11.29 -2.13 2.39
CA GLN A 166 -11.27 -2.54 0.99
C GLN A 166 -11.11 -1.34 0.05
N GLU A 167 -11.80 -0.23 0.34
CA GLU A 167 -11.68 0.99 -0.46
C GLU A 167 -10.30 1.63 -0.30
N GLU A 168 -9.70 1.63 0.90
CA GLU A 168 -8.33 2.15 1.09
C GLU A 168 -7.31 1.35 0.27
N MET A 169 -7.43 0.02 0.18
CA MET A 169 -6.54 -0.77 -0.67
C MET A 169 -6.64 -0.38 -2.15
N ARG A 170 -7.86 -0.07 -2.63
CA ARG A 170 -8.08 0.43 -4.00
C ARG A 170 -7.50 1.82 -4.20
N VAL A 171 -7.75 2.75 -3.28
CA VAL A 171 -7.23 4.13 -3.37
C VAL A 171 -5.69 4.14 -3.36
N CYS A 172 -5.05 3.31 -2.53
CA CYS A 172 -3.60 3.13 -2.55
C CYS A 172 -3.10 2.58 -3.89
N ALA A 173 -3.74 1.55 -4.43
CA ALA A 173 -3.36 0.96 -5.71
C ALA A 173 -3.50 1.96 -6.87
N ASP A 174 -4.61 2.71 -6.92
CA ASP A 174 -4.83 3.74 -7.93
C ASP A 174 -3.79 4.85 -7.83
N ALA A 175 -3.45 5.31 -6.62
CA ALA A 175 -2.46 6.36 -6.41
C ALA A 175 -1.02 5.89 -6.71
N ALA A 176 -0.70 4.62 -6.46
CA ALA A 176 0.57 4.01 -6.84
C ALA A 176 0.69 3.85 -8.37
N GLY A 177 -0.40 3.49 -9.07
CA GLY A 177 -0.41 3.40 -10.53
C GLY A 177 -0.29 4.76 -11.24
N ARG A 178 -0.71 5.85 -10.58
CA ARG A 178 -0.61 7.22 -11.12
C ARG A 178 0.74 7.89 -10.93
N TYR A 179 1.59 7.41 -10.01
CA TYR A 179 2.88 8.01 -9.74
C TYR A 179 3.94 6.97 -9.38
N PRO A 180 5.06 6.88 -10.13
CA PRO A 180 6.08 5.86 -9.88
C PRO A 180 6.72 6.05 -8.50
N SER A 181 6.92 4.97 -7.76
CA SER A 181 7.48 4.98 -6.41
C SER A 181 6.73 5.93 -5.48
N ASN A 182 5.40 5.88 -5.48
CA ASN A 182 4.58 6.70 -4.60
C ASN A 182 4.69 6.24 -3.13
N TYR A 183 5.74 6.70 -2.46
CA TYR A 183 6.02 6.37 -1.06
C TYR A 183 4.82 6.66 -0.14
N ASN A 184 4.12 7.78 -0.33
CA ASN A 184 3.01 8.15 0.54
C ASN A 184 1.82 7.17 0.42
N ALA A 185 1.51 6.70 -0.79
CA ALA A 185 0.45 5.70 -1.00
C ALA A 185 0.81 4.36 -0.37
N TRP A 186 2.03 3.85 -0.61
CA TRP A 186 2.48 2.58 -0.04
C TRP A 186 2.64 2.64 1.48
N SER A 187 3.16 3.75 2.01
CA SER A 187 3.30 3.97 3.45
C SER A 187 1.93 4.09 4.14
N HIS A 188 0.94 4.71 3.49
CA HIS A 188 -0.45 4.65 3.94
C HIS A 188 -1.01 3.22 3.92
N ARG A 189 -0.77 2.44 2.85
CA ARG A 189 -1.19 1.04 2.76
C ARG A 189 -0.61 0.16 3.88
N ILE A 190 0.66 0.37 4.25
CA ILE A 190 1.28 -0.26 5.43
C ILE A 190 0.54 0.16 6.71
N TRP A 191 0.27 1.45 6.87
CA TRP A 191 -0.45 1.96 8.03
C TRP A 191 -1.85 1.32 8.17
N ILE A 192 -2.57 1.09 7.07
CA ILE A 192 -3.86 0.38 7.07
C ILE A 192 -3.70 -1.03 7.65
N LEU A 193 -2.69 -1.78 7.20
CA LEU A 193 -2.45 -3.13 7.72
C LEU A 193 -2.18 -3.12 9.23
N GLN A 194 -1.36 -2.18 9.68
CA GLN A 194 -0.95 -2.09 11.09
C GLN A 194 -2.08 -1.66 12.04
N ASN A 195 -3.01 -0.82 11.56
CA ASN A 195 -4.00 -0.17 12.41
C ASN A 195 -5.42 -0.71 12.20
N MET A 196 -5.75 -1.14 10.99
CA MET A 196 -7.11 -1.60 10.62
C MET A 196 -7.19 -3.11 10.37
N ALA A 197 -6.10 -3.74 9.92
CA ALA A 197 -6.06 -5.16 9.59
C ALA A 197 -5.14 -5.99 10.53
N LYS A 198 -4.86 -5.46 11.73
CA LYS A 198 -3.89 -6.07 12.66
C LYS A 198 -4.28 -7.51 13.00
N GLY A 199 -3.34 -8.44 12.86
CA GLY A 199 -3.54 -9.87 13.12
C GLY A 199 -4.40 -10.59 12.08
N ASN A 200 -4.81 -9.94 10.99
CA ASN A 200 -5.61 -10.57 9.95
C ASN A 200 -4.70 -11.26 8.92
N LEU A 201 -4.32 -12.49 9.20
CA LEU A 201 -3.50 -13.35 8.33
C LEU A 201 -4.05 -13.44 6.90
N LYS A 202 -5.38 -13.54 6.76
CA LYS A 202 -6.03 -13.61 5.46
C LYS A 202 -5.77 -12.35 4.63
N VAL A 203 -5.91 -11.16 5.22
CA VAL A 203 -5.64 -9.90 4.51
C VAL A 203 -4.18 -9.81 4.11
N LEU A 204 -3.24 -10.20 4.97
CA LEU A 204 -1.82 -10.18 4.63
C LEU A 204 -1.49 -11.12 3.47
N HIS A 205 -2.03 -12.34 3.48
CA HIS A 205 -1.87 -13.31 2.41
C HIS A 205 -2.49 -12.80 1.09
N ASP A 206 -3.75 -12.36 1.12
CA ASP A 206 -4.46 -11.83 -0.04
C ASP A 206 -3.73 -10.63 -0.67
N GLU A 207 -3.11 -9.76 0.15
CA GLU A 207 -2.29 -8.64 -0.32
C GLU A 207 -0.94 -9.08 -0.93
N LEU A 208 -0.28 -10.11 -0.36
CA LEU A 208 0.96 -10.64 -0.94
C LEU A 208 0.68 -11.29 -2.30
N SER A 209 -0.41 -12.04 -2.43
CA SER A 209 -0.83 -12.63 -3.70
C SER A 209 -1.24 -11.55 -4.72
N SER A 210 -2.08 -10.58 -4.33
CA SER A 210 -2.63 -9.59 -5.27
C SER A 210 -1.58 -8.60 -5.79
N THR A 211 -0.57 -8.28 -4.98
CA THR A 211 0.50 -7.35 -5.38
C THR A 211 1.60 -8.00 -6.22
N ARG A 212 1.61 -9.33 -6.40
CA ARG A 212 2.63 -10.04 -7.21
C ARG A 212 2.61 -9.54 -8.64
N LEU A 213 1.45 -9.57 -9.30
CA LEU A 213 1.30 -9.08 -10.67
C LEU A 213 1.65 -7.59 -10.80
N TRP A 214 1.29 -6.80 -9.80
CA TRP A 214 1.55 -5.36 -9.82
C TRP A 214 3.06 -5.06 -9.88
N VAL A 215 3.87 -5.69 -9.01
CA VAL A 215 5.33 -5.45 -9.01
C VAL A 215 6.02 -6.00 -10.26
N SER A 216 5.49 -7.07 -10.87
CA SER A 216 5.98 -7.58 -12.16
C SER A 216 5.81 -6.59 -13.30
N MET A 217 4.83 -5.68 -13.22
CA MET A 217 4.61 -4.59 -14.19
C MET A 217 5.34 -3.29 -13.82
N HIS A 218 5.90 -3.21 -12.61
CA HIS A 218 6.52 -1.99 -12.05
C HIS A 218 7.88 -2.32 -11.42
N VAL A 219 8.76 -2.96 -12.19
CA VAL A 219 10.03 -3.52 -11.71
C VAL A 219 11.01 -2.50 -11.08
N SER A 220 10.86 -1.22 -11.42
CA SER A 220 11.64 -0.13 -10.81
C SER A 220 11.03 0.43 -9.52
N ASP A 221 9.81 0.04 -9.13
CA ASP A 221 9.10 0.65 -8.01
C ASP A 221 9.59 0.11 -6.66
N HIS A 222 10.56 0.81 -6.07
CA HIS A 222 11.11 0.44 -4.77
C HIS A 222 10.06 0.46 -3.65
N SER A 223 9.05 1.34 -3.73
CA SER A 223 8.03 1.46 -2.69
C SER A 223 7.08 0.26 -2.69
N GLY A 224 6.72 -0.27 -3.87
CA GLY A 224 5.93 -1.48 -4.04
C GLY A 224 6.67 -2.72 -3.55
N PHE A 225 7.95 -2.88 -3.88
CA PHE A 225 8.75 -4.00 -3.34
C PHE A 225 8.99 -3.88 -1.83
N HIS A 226 9.17 -2.67 -1.30
CA HIS A 226 9.23 -2.45 0.15
C HIS A 226 7.91 -2.83 0.85
N TYR A 227 6.76 -2.59 0.21
CA TYR A 227 5.47 -3.08 0.73
C TYR A 227 5.43 -4.61 0.80
N ARG A 228 5.93 -5.31 -0.22
CA ARG A 228 6.03 -6.78 -0.20
C ARG A 228 6.96 -7.28 0.90
N GLN A 229 8.10 -6.64 1.12
CA GLN A 229 9.01 -6.92 2.24
C GLN A 229 8.28 -6.77 3.60
N HIS A 230 7.46 -5.74 3.74
CA HIS A 230 6.62 -5.55 4.93
C HIS A 230 5.64 -6.70 5.13
N LEU A 231 4.97 -7.16 4.06
CA LEU A 231 4.03 -8.28 4.11
C LEU A 231 4.72 -9.58 4.51
N LEU A 232 5.86 -9.92 3.90
CA LEU A 232 6.64 -11.12 4.23
C LEU A 232 7.03 -11.14 5.71
N LYS A 233 7.57 -10.02 6.20
CA LYS A 233 7.96 -9.87 7.60
C LYS A 233 6.76 -9.99 8.55
N ALA A 234 5.62 -9.38 8.19
CA ALA A 234 4.40 -9.46 8.98
C ALA A 234 3.85 -10.90 9.01
N LEU A 235 3.74 -11.57 7.85
CA LEU A 235 3.27 -12.95 7.75
C LEU A 235 4.15 -13.91 8.55
N ALA A 236 5.46 -13.84 8.38
CA ALA A 236 6.39 -14.69 9.12
C ALA A 236 6.22 -14.51 10.65
N ARG A 237 6.06 -13.27 11.12
CA ARG A 237 5.83 -12.98 12.54
C ARG A 237 4.50 -13.55 13.05
N GLU A 238 3.39 -13.26 12.36
CA GLU A 238 2.06 -13.69 12.80
C GLU A 238 1.90 -15.22 12.74
N LEU A 239 2.47 -15.88 11.72
CA LEU A 239 2.46 -17.35 11.61
C LEU A 239 3.30 -18.01 12.70
N SER A 240 4.45 -17.43 13.06
CA SER A 240 5.28 -17.96 14.15
C SER A 240 4.55 -17.87 15.50
N GLN A 241 3.79 -16.79 15.75
CA GLN A 241 3.01 -16.61 16.98
C GLN A 241 1.78 -17.52 17.06
N ALA A 242 1.17 -17.83 15.92
CA ALA A 242 0.03 -18.77 15.87
C ALA A 242 0.44 -20.17 16.31
N GLY A 243 1.61 -20.66 15.89
CA GLY A 243 2.13 -21.98 16.27
C GLY A 243 2.48 -22.13 17.76
N GLU A 244 2.87 -21.05 18.44
CA GLU A 244 3.16 -21.08 19.89
C GLU A 244 1.88 -21.12 20.75
N THR A 245 0.78 -20.55 20.27
CA THR A 245 -0.47 -20.44 21.03
C THR A 245 -1.19 -21.80 21.13
N GLU A 246 -1.00 -22.70 20.15
CA GLU A 246 -1.59 -24.05 20.16
C GLU A 246 -0.85 -25.04 21.08
N LEU A 247 0.40 -24.76 21.47
CA LEU A 247 1.22 -25.61 22.34
C LEU A 247 0.91 -25.49 23.84
N HIS A 248 -0.03 -24.62 24.24
CA HIS A 248 -0.49 -24.50 25.63
C HIS A 248 -1.97 -24.92 25.79
N PRO A 249 -2.32 -26.21 25.60
CA PRO A 249 -3.65 -26.68 25.96
C PRO A 249 -3.81 -26.58 27.47
N THR A 250 -4.87 -25.89 27.90
CA THR A 250 -5.33 -25.92 29.29
C THR A 250 -5.61 -27.37 29.65
N GLN A 251 -4.91 -27.91 30.65
CA GLN A 251 -5.10 -29.28 31.12
C GLN A 251 -6.57 -29.49 31.52
N GLN A 252 -7.33 -30.22 30.70
CA GLN A 252 -8.51 -30.96 31.15
C GLN A 252 -8.14 -32.45 31.14
N PRO A 253 -8.31 -33.17 32.26
CA PRO A 253 -8.15 -34.62 32.26
C PRO A 253 -9.50 -35.26 31.92
N ASN A 254 -9.62 -35.84 30.71
CA ASN A 254 -10.19 -37.16 30.49
C ASN A 254 -10.50 -37.44 29.01
N GLY A 255 -10.06 -38.62 28.55
CA GLY A 255 -10.92 -39.50 27.75
C GLY A 255 -10.75 -39.50 26.24
N GLU A 256 -10.05 -40.52 25.77
CA GLU A 256 -10.20 -41.21 24.47
C GLU A 256 -9.63 -40.56 23.20
N SER A 257 -8.56 -41.22 22.73
CA SER A 257 -7.88 -40.99 21.46
C SER A 257 -8.74 -41.42 20.27
N THR A 258 -8.94 -40.50 19.33
CA THR A 258 -9.19 -40.84 17.92
C THR A 258 -8.34 -39.96 17.02
N ALA A 259 -7.71 -40.62 16.05
CA ALA A 259 -6.65 -40.13 15.17
C ALA A 259 -7.01 -38.85 14.38
N GLY A 260 -6.10 -37.88 14.43
CA GLY A 260 -6.07 -36.68 13.61
C GLY A 260 -4.65 -36.14 13.39
N ALA A 261 -3.64 -37.02 13.32
CA ALA A 261 -2.27 -36.63 13.02
C ALA A 261 -2.09 -36.49 11.50
N SER A 262 -2.60 -35.40 10.92
CA SER A 262 -2.29 -35.06 9.52
C SER A 262 -2.32 -33.56 9.16
N ASP A 263 -2.72 -32.67 10.06
CA ASP A 263 -2.81 -31.22 9.75
C ASP A 263 -1.66 -30.38 10.36
N ASP A 264 -1.04 -30.83 11.46
CA ASP A 264 0.03 -30.08 12.16
C ASP A 264 1.31 -29.89 11.33
N ASN A 265 1.52 -30.73 10.31
CA ASN A 265 2.70 -30.66 9.46
C ASN A 265 2.57 -29.63 8.32
N HIS A 266 1.39 -29.02 8.13
CA HIS A 266 1.19 -28.03 7.08
C HIS A 266 1.67 -26.64 7.48
N HIS A 267 1.57 -26.25 8.76
CA HIS A 267 1.95 -24.90 9.20
C HIS A 267 3.47 -24.64 9.20
N ASN A 268 4.29 -25.66 9.49
CA ASN A 268 5.76 -25.51 9.49
C ASN A 268 6.37 -25.29 8.11
N ASP A 269 5.69 -25.71 7.03
CA ASP A 269 6.20 -25.59 5.66
C ASP A 269 5.75 -24.29 4.96
N VAL A 270 4.79 -23.55 5.53
CA VAL A 270 4.23 -22.34 4.89
C VAL A 270 5.23 -21.19 4.83
N ILE A 271 5.98 -20.94 5.91
CA ILE A 271 6.95 -19.83 5.93
C ILE A 271 8.08 -20.07 4.91
N PRO A 272 8.74 -21.24 4.89
CA PRO A 272 9.69 -21.57 3.82
C PRO A 272 9.11 -21.39 2.43
N GLN A 273 7.91 -21.91 2.17
CA GLN A 273 7.27 -21.80 0.86
C GLN A 273 7.07 -20.34 0.42
N ILE A 274 6.63 -19.46 1.32
CA ILE A 274 6.44 -18.03 1.01
C ILE A 274 7.76 -17.36 0.59
N PHE A 275 8.87 -17.67 1.26
CA PHE A 275 10.18 -17.12 0.90
C PHE A 275 10.71 -17.72 -0.41
N ASP A 276 10.48 -19.01 -0.65
CA ASP A 276 10.86 -19.69 -1.89
C ASP A 276 10.15 -19.05 -3.10
N GLU A 277 8.83 -18.84 -3.00
CA GLU A 277 8.00 -18.22 -4.05
C GLU A 277 8.39 -16.76 -4.35
N GLU A 278 8.85 -16.01 -3.32
CA GLU A 278 9.33 -14.64 -3.50
C GLU A 278 10.75 -14.59 -4.08
N MET A 279 11.61 -15.54 -3.71
CA MET A 279 12.94 -15.68 -4.30
C MET A 279 12.85 -16.09 -5.78
N GLU A 280 11.90 -16.96 -6.14
CA GLU A 280 11.57 -17.29 -7.52
C GLU A 280 11.09 -16.06 -8.30
N LEU A 281 10.16 -15.27 -7.72
CA LEU A 281 9.75 -13.99 -8.33
C LEU A 281 10.95 -13.06 -8.59
N CYS A 282 11.87 -12.96 -7.62
CA CYS A 282 13.08 -12.15 -7.78
C CYS A 282 13.96 -12.68 -8.92
N THR A 283 14.15 -14.00 -9.02
CA THR A 283 14.89 -14.65 -10.11
C THR A 283 14.27 -14.28 -11.46
N ASP A 284 12.99 -14.57 -11.64
CA ASP A 284 12.25 -14.33 -12.88
C ASP A 284 12.36 -12.87 -13.34
N LEU A 285 12.19 -11.92 -12.41
CA LEU A 285 12.23 -10.50 -12.74
C LEU A 285 13.65 -10.00 -13.03
N ILE A 286 14.67 -10.47 -12.30
CA ILE A 286 16.07 -10.08 -12.51
C ILE A 286 16.58 -10.60 -13.86
N GLU A 287 16.15 -11.80 -14.26
CA GLU A 287 16.49 -12.39 -15.55
C GLU A 287 15.71 -11.73 -16.71
N SER A 288 14.43 -11.46 -16.51
CA SER A 288 13.57 -10.84 -17.53
C SER A 288 13.88 -9.35 -17.76
N TYR A 289 14.26 -8.64 -16.69
CA TYR A 289 14.46 -7.19 -16.69
C TYR A 289 15.82 -6.85 -16.06
N PRO A 290 16.94 -7.07 -16.77
CA PRO A 290 18.27 -6.78 -16.26
C PRO A 290 18.49 -5.28 -16.07
N GLY A 291 19.31 -4.91 -15.08
CA GLY A 291 19.75 -3.52 -14.85
C GLY A 291 18.86 -2.71 -13.90
N HIS A 292 17.90 -3.33 -13.23
CA HIS A 292 17.06 -2.67 -12.23
C HIS A 292 17.59 -2.89 -10.80
N GLU A 293 18.20 -1.85 -10.22
CA GLU A 293 18.73 -1.87 -8.84
C GLU A 293 17.67 -2.30 -7.81
N THR A 294 16.44 -1.84 -8.00
CA THR A 294 15.29 -2.17 -7.14
C THR A 294 15.11 -3.68 -6.94
N LEU A 295 15.26 -4.48 -8.01
CA LEU A 295 15.08 -5.94 -7.93
C LEU A 295 16.18 -6.60 -7.10
N TRP A 296 17.43 -6.15 -7.27
CA TRP A 296 18.57 -6.64 -6.48
C TRP A 296 18.47 -6.24 -5.01
N CYS A 297 18.06 -4.99 -4.74
CA CYS A 297 17.77 -4.52 -3.39
C CYS A 297 16.64 -5.34 -2.74
N HIS A 298 15.61 -5.69 -3.50
CA HIS A 298 14.52 -6.53 -3.02
C HIS A 298 14.98 -7.96 -2.73
N ARG A 299 15.64 -8.64 -3.66
CA ARG A 299 16.20 -9.99 -3.46
C ARG A 299 17.08 -10.05 -2.21
N ARG A 300 17.94 -9.04 -2.03
CA ARG A 300 18.78 -8.87 -0.84
C ARG A 300 17.97 -8.83 0.45
N HIS A 301 16.90 -8.05 0.48
CA HIS A 301 16.07 -7.95 1.65
C HIS A 301 15.31 -9.25 1.94
N VAL A 302 14.74 -9.89 0.91
CA VAL A 302 14.01 -11.17 1.04
C VAL A 302 14.92 -12.26 1.57
N PHE A 303 16.11 -12.42 0.98
CA PHE A 303 17.09 -13.40 1.44
C PHE A 303 17.58 -13.13 2.86
N TYR A 304 17.75 -11.86 3.23
CA TYR A 304 18.10 -11.48 4.60
C TYR A 304 17.01 -11.86 5.61
N LEU A 305 15.74 -11.57 5.32
CA LEU A 305 14.61 -11.96 6.18
C LEU A 305 14.52 -13.48 6.35
N TRP A 306 14.67 -14.22 5.24
CA TRP A 306 14.71 -15.68 5.25
C TRP A 306 15.84 -16.21 6.13
N HIS A 307 17.05 -15.68 5.95
CA HIS A 307 18.23 -16.06 6.73
C HIS A 307 18.05 -15.79 8.23
N GLN A 308 17.51 -14.62 8.60
CA GLN A 308 17.21 -14.29 9.99
C GLN A 308 16.21 -15.26 10.60
N TRP A 309 15.07 -15.47 9.92
CA TRP A 309 14.02 -16.36 10.41
C TRP A 309 14.56 -17.78 10.62
N ARG A 310 15.31 -18.32 9.66
CA ARG A 310 15.96 -19.64 9.79
C ARG A 310 16.90 -19.69 10.98
N ARG A 311 17.74 -18.68 11.18
CA ARG A 311 18.68 -18.62 12.29
C ARG A 311 17.95 -18.63 13.63
N GLU A 312 16.91 -17.82 13.78
CA GLU A 312 16.10 -17.76 15.00
C GLU A 312 15.41 -19.09 15.28
N HIS A 313 14.95 -19.81 14.26
CA HIS A 313 14.26 -21.10 14.44
C HIS A 313 15.22 -22.28 14.65
N LEU A 314 16.40 -22.27 14.02
CA LEU A 314 17.47 -23.24 14.27
C LEU A 314 18.14 -23.01 15.64
N GLN A 315 18.25 -21.75 16.08
CA GLN A 315 18.79 -21.36 17.40
C GLN A 315 17.70 -21.31 18.48
N GLY A 316 16.41 -21.39 18.14
CA GLY A 316 15.28 -21.50 19.09
C GLY A 316 15.28 -22.79 19.91
N ALA A 317 16.12 -23.77 19.55
CA ALA A 317 16.49 -24.90 20.41
C ALA A 317 17.58 -24.54 21.46
N GLY A 318 18.08 -23.29 21.49
CA GLY A 318 19.12 -22.82 22.39
C GLY A 318 19.40 -21.31 22.29
N SER A 319 18.72 -20.53 23.14
CA SER A 319 19.06 -19.17 23.59
C SER A 319 18.53 -17.98 22.77
N GLN A 320 17.72 -17.14 23.44
CA GLN A 320 17.28 -15.82 22.96
C GLN A 320 18.45 -14.82 22.92
N SER A 321 18.43 -13.93 21.94
CA SER A 321 19.29 -12.73 21.88
C SER A 321 18.41 -11.46 21.80
N PRO A 322 18.91 -10.28 22.22
CA PRO A 322 18.04 -9.16 22.59
C PRO A 322 17.56 -8.33 21.37
N PRO A 323 16.45 -7.58 21.50
CA PRO A 323 15.91 -6.78 20.42
C PRO A 323 16.70 -5.49 20.24
N LEU A 324 17.16 -5.22 19.00
CA LEU A 324 17.67 -3.91 18.63
C LEU A 324 16.54 -3.03 18.09
N THR A 325 16.01 -2.17 18.95
CA THR A 325 15.45 -0.88 18.55
C THR A 325 16.59 0.05 18.15
N HIS A 326 16.56 0.60 16.93
CA HIS A 326 16.61 2.04 16.69
C HIS A 326 16.56 2.36 15.19
N THR A 327 15.65 3.27 14.88
CA THR A 327 15.55 4.10 13.70
C THR A 327 16.80 4.98 13.56
N ASP A 328 17.42 5.01 12.39
CA ASP A 328 18.28 6.10 11.87
C ASP A 328 18.27 5.91 10.34
N VAL A 329 17.49 6.67 9.55
CA VAL A 329 17.74 8.06 9.12
C VAL A 329 19.22 8.36 8.92
N LEU A 330 19.73 8.00 7.74
CA LEU A 330 20.93 8.60 7.15
C LEU A 330 20.70 8.71 5.63
N LEU A 331 20.08 9.82 5.22
CA LEU A 331 20.40 10.47 3.96
C LEU A 331 20.88 11.86 4.32
N SER A 332 22.20 11.98 4.49
CA SER A 332 22.85 13.28 4.50
C SER A 332 22.82 13.83 3.07
N GLU A 333 22.26 15.02 2.97
CA GLU A 333 22.42 15.96 1.87
C GLU A 333 23.90 16.28 1.69
N GLU A 334 24.35 16.36 0.43
CA GLU A 334 25.24 17.41 -0.09
C GLU A 334 25.10 17.41 -1.63
N PRO A 335 25.23 18.56 -2.30
CA PRO A 335 24.66 18.84 -3.62
C PRO A 335 25.62 18.48 -4.76
N CYS A 336 25.07 18.22 -5.95
CA CYS A 336 25.86 18.25 -7.18
C CYS A 336 25.16 19.07 -8.26
N ASP A 337 25.93 20.02 -8.75
CA ASP A 337 25.59 21.12 -9.64
C ASP A 337 25.09 20.70 -11.02
N GLU A 338 24.29 21.59 -11.59
CA GLU A 338 23.81 21.64 -12.96
C GLU A 338 24.95 21.70 -13.98
N ALA A 339 24.87 20.88 -15.04
CA ALA A 339 25.25 21.28 -16.39
C ALA A 339 24.63 20.36 -17.45
N SER A 340 23.70 20.94 -18.22
CA SER A 340 23.41 20.73 -19.66
C SER A 340 23.71 19.38 -20.33
N ALA A 341 22.67 18.73 -20.86
CA ALA A 341 22.31 18.86 -22.28
C ALA A 341 21.26 17.80 -22.66
N SER A 342 20.08 18.29 -23.00
CA SER A 342 19.00 17.55 -23.66
C SER A 342 19.34 17.34 -25.14
N GLN A 343 19.24 16.09 -25.61
CA GLN A 343 18.99 15.82 -27.03
C GLN A 343 18.04 14.62 -27.16
N ALA A 344 16.87 14.93 -27.71
CA ALA A 344 15.86 13.99 -28.16
C ALA A 344 16.31 13.27 -29.43
N MET A 345 15.93 12.01 -29.58
CA MET A 345 15.90 11.31 -30.86
C MET A 345 14.61 10.49 -30.94
N ASP A 346 13.76 10.88 -31.89
CA ASP A 346 12.62 10.12 -32.39
C ASP A 346 13.10 8.89 -33.17
N ILE A 347 12.42 7.74 -33.00
CA ILE A 347 12.32 6.72 -34.04
C ILE A 347 10.89 6.17 -34.05
N ASP A 348 10.15 6.55 -35.09
CA ASP A 348 8.95 5.86 -35.59
C ASP A 348 9.29 4.42 -36.00
N CYS A 349 8.44 3.45 -35.65
CA CYS A 349 8.20 2.30 -36.53
C CYS A 349 6.85 1.61 -36.27
N VAL A 350 6.21 1.31 -37.39
CA VAL A 350 4.84 0.86 -37.67
C VAL A 350 4.55 -0.59 -37.22
N LEU A 351 3.25 -0.85 -36.96
CA LEU A 351 2.63 -2.16 -36.70
C LEU A 351 2.97 -3.26 -37.72
N ASP A 352 3.01 -4.53 -37.28
CA ASP A 352 2.09 -5.54 -37.83
C ASP A 352 1.84 -6.76 -36.91
N ARG A 353 0.73 -7.42 -37.23
CA ARG A 353 -0.12 -8.41 -36.58
C ARG A 353 0.44 -9.80 -36.25
N SER A 354 -0.20 -10.34 -35.21
CA SER A 354 -0.77 -11.70 -35.08
C SER A 354 0.13 -12.87 -34.69
N LYS A 355 -0.20 -13.48 -33.54
CA LYS A 355 -0.65 -14.88 -33.47
C LYS A 355 -1.35 -15.17 -32.13
N HIS A 356 -2.60 -15.61 -32.23
CA HIS A 356 -3.37 -16.25 -31.17
C HIS A 356 -2.72 -17.58 -30.74
N GLY A 357 -2.75 -17.87 -29.45
CA GLY A 357 -2.39 -19.17 -28.89
C GLY A 357 -3.18 -19.43 -27.60
N SER A 358 -4.23 -20.23 -27.73
CA SER A 358 -5.20 -20.68 -26.73
C SER A 358 -4.58 -21.21 -25.43
N TYR A 359 -5.05 -20.72 -24.28
CA TYR A 359 -4.74 -21.25 -22.94
C TYR A 359 -5.75 -22.33 -22.55
N THR A 360 -5.34 -23.59 -22.57
CA THR A 360 -6.13 -24.72 -22.04
C THR A 360 -5.64 -25.08 -20.64
N GLN A 361 -6.56 -25.02 -19.67
CA GLN A 361 -6.41 -25.56 -18.33
C GLN A 361 -6.28 -27.09 -18.38
N ASP A 362 -5.23 -27.64 -17.77
CA ASP A 362 -5.17 -29.06 -17.42
C ASP A 362 -4.35 -29.22 -16.13
N ILE A 363 -5.04 -29.16 -14.98
CA ILE A 363 -4.47 -29.52 -13.68
C ILE A 363 -4.52 -31.04 -13.57
N LYS A 364 -3.43 -31.71 -13.96
CA LYS A 364 -3.19 -33.12 -13.64
C LYS A 364 -2.24 -33.20 -12.44
N ARG A 365 -2.79 -33.76 -11.35
CA ARG A 365 -2.11 -34.36 -10.17
C ARG A 365 -0.61 -34.62 -10.41
N LEU A 366 0.25 -33.78 -9.83
CA LEU A 366 1.66 -34.08 -9.68
C LEU A 366 1.90 -34.81 -8.36
N LYS A 367 2.48 -36.01 -8.48
CA LYS A 367 3.08 -36.75 -7.38
C LYS A 367 4.16 -35.87 -6.73
N ARG A 368 4.19 -35.82 -5.39
CA ARG A 368 5.23 -35.15 -4.59
C ARG A 368 6.63 -35.52 -5.14
N GLY A 369 7.28 -34.53 -5.76
CA GLY A 369 8.72 -34.58 -6.00
C GLY A 369 9.50 -34.41 -4.69
N PRO A 370 10.81 -34.65 -4.69
CA PRO A 370 11.67 -34.33 -3.54
C PRO A 370 11.50 -32.85 -3.17
N LEU A 371 11.47 -32.52 -1.87
CA LEU A 371 11.48 -31.15 -1.37
C LEU A 371 12.66 -30.41 -2.03
N LEU A 372 12.36 -29.35 -2.78
CA LEU A 372 13.38 -28.48 -3.36
C LEU A 372 14.23 -27.92 -2.20
N PRO A 373 15.57 -27.91 -2.31
CA PRO A 373 16.40 -27.33 -1.28
C PRO A 373 16.07 -25.84 -1.19
N HIS A 374 15.60 -25.42 -0.01
CA HIS A 374 15.23 -24.02 0.25
C HIS A 374 16.45 -23.10 0.02
N PRO A 375 16.25 -21.81 -0.31
CA PRO A 375 17.30 -20.86 -0.63
C PRO A 375 18.41 -20.91 0.43
N GLY A 376 19.61 -21.22 -0.02
CA GLY A 376 20.81 -21.28 0.80
C GLY A 376 21.88 -20.36 0.26
N LEU A 377 22.90 -20.10 1.08
CA LEU A 377 24.06 -19.33 0.64
C LEU A 377 24.72 -19.94 -0.62
N PRO A 378 24.90 -21.26 -0.74
CA PRO A 378 25.47 -21.85 -1.97
C PRO A 378 24.61 -21.62 -3.21
N SER A 379 23.27 -21.72 -3.11
CA SER A 379 22.38 -21.50 -4.26
C SER A 379 22.41 -20.05 -4.72
N GLU A 380 22.52 -19.08 -3.80
CA GLU A 380 22.67 -17.67 -4.16
C GLU A 380 24.01 -17.37 -4.85
N HIS A 381 25.11 -18.00 -4.43
CA HIS A 381 26.38 -17.89 -5.15
C HIS A 381 26.30 -18.46 -6.57
N THR A 382 25.62 -19.60 -6.75
CA THR A 382 25.38 -20.19 -8.06
C THR A 382 24.57 -19.22 -8.93
N PHE A 383 23.44 -18.71 -8.42
CA PHE A 383 22.61 -17.72 -9.13
C PHE A 383 23.42 -16.50 -9.59
N VAL A 384 24.22 -15.89 -8.70
CA VAL A 384 25.05 -14.74 -9.09
C VAL A 384 26.08 -15.10 -10.16
N SER A 385 26.67 -16.30 -10.08
CA SER A 385 27.65 -16.76 -11.06
C SER A 385 27.01 -16.99 -12.43
N GLU A 386 25.81 -17.58 -12.47
CA GLU A 386 25.02 -17.75 -13.69
C GLU A 386 24.67 -16.40 -14.33
N ILE A 387 24.17 -15.44 -13.53
CA ILE A 387 23.90 -14.09 -14.03
C ILE A 387 25.17 -13.48 -14.63
N LEU A 388 26.31 -13.52 -13.94
CA LEU A 388 27.53 -12.88 -14.43
C LEU A 388 28.14 -13.54 -15.65
N THR A 389 27.97 -14.85 -15.82
CA THR A 389 28.44 -15.57 -17.02
C THR A 389 27.57 -15.28 -18.23
N GLY A 390 26.26 -15.08 -18.03
CA GLY A 390 25.30 -14.76 -19.10
C GLY A 390 25.12 -13.25 -19.39
N CYS A 391 25.61 -12.37 -18.52
CA CYS A 391 25.26 -10.96 -18.54
C CYS A 391 25.95 -10.15 -19.65
N ARG A 392 25.18 -9.33 -20.35
CA ARG A 392 25.67 -8.30 -21.30
C ARG A 392 25.48 -6.86 -20.80
N SER A 393 24.67 -6.64 -19.75
CA SER A 393 24.41 -5.30 -19.19
C SER A 393 25.49 -4.93 -18.15
N PRO A 394 26.14 -3.76 -18.30
CA PRO A 394 27.06 -3.24 -17.28
C PRO A 394 26.40 -3.03 -15.92
N GLU A 395 25.18 -2.52 -15.90
CA GLU A 395 24.41 -2.25 -14.68
C GLU A 395 24.10 -3.54 -13.94
N GLN A 396 23.58 -4.54 -14.65
CA GLN A 396 23.26 -5.85 -14.09
C GLN A 396 24.51 -6.53 -13.50
N SER A 397 25.65 -6.46 -14.20
CA SER A 397 26.93 -6.98 -13.68
C SER A 397 27.36 -6.26 -12.40
N ARG A 398 27.23 -4.93 -12.35
CA ARG A 398 27.56 -4.12 -11.17
C ARG A 398 26.71 -4.52 -9.97
N PHE A 399 25.39 -4.68 -10.15
CA PHE A 399 24.48 -5.07 -9.08
C PHE A 399 24.72 -6.51 -8.60
N ALA A 400 24.95 -7.45 -9.51
CA ALA A 400 25.28 -8.83 -9.17
C ALA A 400 26.59 -8.94 -8.36
N ILE A 401 27.62 -8.17 -8.74
CA ILE A 401 28.88 -8.08 -7.99
C ILE A 401 28.64 -7.49 -6.59
N ALA A 402 27.86 -6.42 -6.48
CA ALA A 402 27.53 -5.80 -5.20
C ALA A 402 26.75 -6.77 -4.29
N TYR A 403 25.80 -7.53 -4.86
CA TYR A 403 25.02 -8.53 -4.14
C TYR A 403 25.89 -9.67 -3.60
N ARG A 404 26.81 -10.22 -4.41
CA ARG A 404 27.76 -11.23 -3.95
C ARG A 404 28.69 -10.74 -2.84
N LYS A 405 29.25 -9.53 -2.96
CA LYS A 405 30.05 -8.92 -1.89
C LYS A 405 29.26 -8.80 -0.59
N TRP A 406 27.97 -8.46 -0.68
CA TRP A 406 27.10 -8.44 0.49
C TRP A 406 26.85 -9.85 1.07
N LEU A 407 26.62 -10.87 0.24
CA LEU A 407 26.48 -12.26 0.70
C LEU A 407 27.71 -12.69 1.51
N ASP A 408 28.92 -12.46 0.98
CA ASP A 408 30.18 -12.82 1.61
C ASP A 408 30.40 -12.10 2.95
N SER A 409 30.04 -10.82 3.02
CA SER A 409 30.34 -9.97 4.19
C SER A 409 29.28 -10.01 5.29
N VAL A 410 28.01 -10.28 4.97
CA VAL A 410 26.90 -10.18 5.92
C VAL A 410 26.23 -11.51 6.20
N ILE A 411 26.14 -12.40 5.22
CA ILE A 411 25.50 -13.72 5.40
C ILE A 411 26.54 -14.81 5.66
N GLY A 412 27.72 -14.72 5.04
CA GLY A 412 28.81 -15.69 5.22
C GLY A 412 29.54 -15.61 6.57
N GLN A 413 29.21 -14.63 7.42
CA GLN A 413 29.68 -14.51 8.81
C GLN A 413 28.69 -15.14 9.77
#